data_AF-A0A5S6QNL8-F1
#
_entry.id   AF-A0A5S6QNL8-F1
#
_cell.length_a   1.000
_cell.length_b   1.000
_cell.length_c   1.000
_cell.angle_alpha   90.00
_cell.angle_beta   90.00
_cell.angle_gamma   90.00
#
_symmetry.space_group_name_H-M   'P 1'
#
loop_
_entity.id
_entity.type
_entity.pdbx_description
1 polymer ?
#
loop_
_entity_poly.entity_id
_entity_poly.type
_entity_poly.pdbx_seq_one_letter_code
_entity_poly.pdbx_strand_id
1 'polypeptide(L)'
;MRVLGLKVWGERNFLRWSRCNEIGDPPKNLTRRSVFSYCGELVGHYPICGWLRVARAFIKREANRATSRWDEPFCKGRIQRNLAEVVKEVKKKNDPVRGRWDVSGNHARLWVDASALALGVALGANGFIIGDGTWLRPEDARHINMAELDAVIKGLNLALAWRMKNIELMTDSATVHRWIEDGLSSRARLRTKAANEMLIRRRIETVLALVNEYDLNLKVTLVRSMDNKADSLTRVPKRWLTPTESIAKVACAAAEDHSTDRLIADVHHASGHPGVRRTLYFARRRDPRISKRDVSHVVSDCSVCQSIDPAPAKWRHGTLEVPKIWQRVGI
;
A
#
# COMPACT_ATOMS: atom_id res chain seq x y z
N MET A 1 -4.79 -9.84 -26.02
CA MET A 1 -5.15 -10.95 -25.09
C MET A 1 -5.51 -10.40 -23.72
N ARG A 2 -6.32 -11.11 -22.93
CA ARG A 2 -6.56 -10.78 -21.51
C ARG A 2 -5.86 -11.81 -20.63
N VAL A 3 -5.01 -11.38 -19.71
CA VAL A 3 -4.26 -12.26 -18.80
C VAL A 3 -4.29 -11.67 -17.40
N LEU A 4 -4.78 -12.43 -16.41
CA LEU A 4 -4.86 -11.99 -15.01
C LEU A 4 -5.45 -10.58 -14.89
N GLY A 5 -6.52 -10.27 -15.63
CA GLY A 5 -7.13 -8.94 -15.61
C GLY A 5 -6.35 -7.78 -16.24
N LEU A 6 -5.32 -8.09 -17.02
CA LEU A 6 -4.54 -7.15 -17.81
C LEU A 6 -4.91 -7.29 -19.29
N LYS A 7 -5.04 -6.16 -20.00
CA LYS A 7 -5.11 -6.13 -21.47
C LYS A 7 -3.68 -6.14 -21.98
N VAL A 8 -3.27 -7.19 -22.70
CA VAL A 8 -1.90 -7.37 -23.23
C VAL A 8 -1.91 -7.34 -24.76
N TRP A 9 -0.97 -6.60 -25.36
CA TRP A 9 -0.80 -6.48 -26.81
C TRP A 9 0.67 -6.28 -27.21
N GLY A 10 1.00 -6.53 -28.47
CA GLY A 10 2.30 -6.20 -29.05
C GLY A 10 2.33 -4.79 -29.63
N GLU A 11 3.41 -4.04 -29.38
CA GLU A 11 3.63 -2.70 -29.94
C GLU A 11 5.13 -2.52 -30.23
N ARG A 12 5.49 -2.31 -31.51
CA ARG A 12 6.88 -2.01 -31.94
C ARG A 12 7.93 -2.95 -31.31
N ASN A 13 7.74 -4.26 -31.44
CA ASN A 13 8.58 -5.34 -30.87
C ASN A 13 8.56 -5.47 -29.34
N PHE A 14 7.70 -4.75 -28.63
CA PHE A 14 7.50 -4.90 -27.18
C PHE A 14 6.14 -5.54 -26.87
N LEU A 15 6.04 -6.22 -25.74
CA LEU A 15 4.77 -6.62 -25.16
C LEU A 15 4.37 -5.57 -24.11
N ARG A 16 3.16 -5.04 -24.23
CA ARG A 16 2.63 -4.04 -23.31
C ARG A 16 1.37 -4.54 -22.63
N TRP A 17 1.13 -3.99 -21.45
CA TRP A 17 -0.08 -4.23 -20.70
C TRP A 17 -0.71 -2.93 -20.22
N SER A 18 -2.03 -2.95 -20.02
CA SER A 18 -2.81 -1.90 -19.38
C SER A 18 -3.96 -2.50 -18.59
N ARG A 19 -4.61 -1.68 -17.77
CA ARG A 19 -5.86 -2.02 -17.10
C ARG A 19 -6.88 -2.58 -18.10
N CYS A 20 -7.51 -3.72 -17.76
CA CYS A 20 -8.58 -4.29 -18.58
C CYS A 20 -9.97 -3.71 -18.24
N ASN A 21 -10.20 -3.35 -16.98
CA ASN A 21 -11.52 -2.92 -16.49
C ASN A 21 -11.77 -1.45 -16.81
N GLU A 22 -12.98 -1.12 -17.22
CA GLU A 22 -13.44 0.26 -17.29
C GLU A 22 -13.62 0.83 -15.88
N ILE A 23 -13.31 2.11 -15.73
CA ILE A 23 -13.44 2.80 -14.44
C ILE A 23 -14.83 3.42 -14.38
N GLY A 24 -15.69 2.80 -13.56
CA GLY A 24 -17.01 3.34 -13.22
C GLY A 24 -16.92 4.66 -12.48
N ASP A 25 -18.06 5.33 -12.29
CA ASP A 25 -18.10 6.58 -11.52
C ASP A 25 -17.99 6.32 -10.01
N PRO A 26 -17.51 7.31 -9.22
CA PRO A 26 -17.44 7.19 -7.77
C PRO A 26 -18.80 6.81 -7.15
N PRO A 27 -18.80 6.04 -6.04
CA PRO A 27 -20.04 5.65 -5.38
C PRO A 27 -20.87 6.88 -4.96
N LYS A 28 -22.19 6.82 -5.16
CA LYS A 28 -23.11 7.90 -4.74
C LYS A 28 -23.27 7.96 -3.22
N ASN A 29 -23.21 6.80 -2.56
CA ASN A 29 -23.31 6.66 -1.11
C ASN A 29 -21.94 6.26 -0.56
N LEU A 30 -21.37 7.14 0.26
CA LEU A 30 -20.05 6.93 0.83
C LEU A 30 -20.18 6.20 2.17
N THR A 31 -19.72 4.96 2.19
CA THR A 31 -19.41 4.19 3.39
C THR A 31 -17.93 3.82 3.31
N ARG A 32 -17.32 3.39 4.42
CA ARG A 32 -15.93 2.94 4.37
C ARG A 32 -15.80 1.77 3.39
N ARG A 33 -16.79 0.87 3.32
CA ARG A 33 -16.82 -0.25 2.38
C ARG A 33 -16.87 0.21 0.93
N SER A 34 -17.77 1.13 0.58
CA SER A 34 -17.90 1.59 -0.82
C SER A 34 -16.64 2.31 -1.29
N VAL A 35 -16.02 3.12 -0.42
CA VAL A 35 -14.73 3.77 -0.73
C VAL A 35 -13.61 2.75 -0.88
N PHE A 36 -13.51 1.77 0.01
CA PHE A 36 -12.45 0.76 -0.06
C PHE A 36 -12.56 -0.11 -1.30
N SER A 37 -13.77 -0.58 -1.62
CA SER A 37 -14.08 -1.34 -2.82
C SER A 37 -13.68 -0.56 -4.07
N TYR A 38 -14.14 0.68 -4.18
CA TYR A 38 -13.85 1.53 -5.34
C TYR A 38 -12.35 1.82 -5.49
N CYS A 39 -11.67 2.16 -4.39
CA CYS A 39 -10.22 2.32 -4.39
C CYS A 39 -9.47 1.01 -4.68
N GLY A 40 -10.06 -0.15 -4.36
CA GLY A 40 -9.56 -1.48 -4.69
C GLY A 40 -9.62 -1.74 -6.19
N GLU A 41 -10.73 -1.42 -6.85
CA GLU A 41 -10.89 -1.51 -8.31
C GLU A 41 -9.87 -0.63 -9.06
N LEU A 42 -9.56 0.55 -8.50
CA LEU A 42 -8.59 1.48 -9.08
C LEU A 42 -7.14 0.98 -9.07
N VAL A 43 -6.68 0.24 -8.05
CA VAL A 43 -5.25 -0.16 -7.94
C VAL A 43 -5.03 -1.67 -8.03
N GLY A 44 -6.05 -2.47 -7.76
CA GLY A 44 -6.08 -3.92 -7.92
C GLY A 44 -4.78 -4.63 -7.55
N HIS A 45 -4.48 -5.67 -8.32
CA HIS A 45 -3.22 -6.42 -8.31
C HIS A 45 -2.24 -5.89 -9.36
N TYR A 46 -2.45 -4.67 -9.88
CA TYR A 46 -1.63 -4.15 -10.96
C TYR A 46 -0.19 -3.89 -10.47
N PRO A 47 0.85 -4.30 -11.23
CA PRO A 47 2.24 -4.08 -10.83
C PRO A 47 2.61 -2.60 -10.75
N ILE A 48 2.01 -1.78 -11.61
CA ILE A 48 2.25 -0.34 -11.73
C ILE A 48 0.92 0.39 -11.56
N CYS A 49 0.90 1.40 -10.69
CA CYS A 49 -0.25 2.28 -10.47
C CYS A 49 0.13 3.75 -10.31
N GLY A 50 1.42 4.07 -10.21
CA GLY A 50 1.94 5.41 -10.09
C GLY A 50 1.33 6.19 -8.94
N TRP A 51 1.08 7.48 -9.20
CA TRP A 51 0.44 8.41 -8.27
C TRP A 51 -0.93 7.93 -7.73
N LEU A 52 -1.59 6.98 -8.43
CA LEU A 52 -2.87 6.44 -7.99
C LEU A 52 -2.75 5.68 -6.67
N ARG A 53 -1.60 5.04 -6.38
CA ARG A 53 -1.39 4.29 -5.12
C ARG A 53 -1.46 5.19 -3.90
N VAL A 54 -0.78 6.33 -3.93
CA VAL A 54 -0.79 7.27 -2.80
C VAL A 54 -2.12 8.00 -2.70
N ALA A 55 -2.73 8.37 -3.83
CA ALA A 55 -4.03 9.01 -3.86
C ALA A 55 -5.12 8.12 -3.23
N ARG A 56 -5.20 6.84 -3.64
CA ARG A 56 -6.19 5.91 -3.07
C ARG A 56 -5.92 5.61 -1.60
N ALA A 57 -4.66 5.50 -1.20
CA ALA A 57 -4.31 5.18 0.18
C ALA A 57 -4.70 6.35 1.10
N PHE A 58 -4.43 7.58 0.65
CA PHE A 58 -4.87 8.80 1.33
C PHE A 58 -6.39 8.83 1.49
N ILE A 59 -7.14 8.55 0.42
CA ILE A 59 -8.62 8.52 0.47
C ILE A 59 -9.12 7.43 1.43
N LYS A 60 -8.55 6.22 1.40
CA LYS A 60 -8.85 5.15 2.36
C LYS A 60 -8.58 5.59 3.81
N ARG A 61 -7.47 6.31 4.07
CA ARG A 61 -7.16 6.88 5.39
C ARG A 61 -8.18 7.92 5.83
N GLU A 62 -8.62 8.81 4.94
CA GLU A 62 -9.67 9.78 5.26
C GLU A 62 -11.02 9.10 5.54
N ALA A 63 -11.37 8.03 4.81
CA ALA A 63 -12.57 7.25 5.09
C ALA A 63 -12.51 6.57 6.47
N ASN A 64 -11.34 6.07 6.88
CA ASN A 64 -11.12 5.55 8.24
C ASN A 64 -11.29 6.61 9.33
N ARG A 65 -11.03 7.89 9.02
CA ARG A 65 -11.25 9.01 9.95
C ARG A 65 -12.72 9.43 10.02
N ALA A 66 -13.44 9.29 8.92
CA ALA A 66 -14.84 9.72 8.81
C ALA A 66 -15.80 8.79 9.58
N THR A 67 -15.53 7.49 9.62
CA THR A 67 -16.35 6.50 10.35
C THR A 67 -15.51 5.34 10.89
N SER A 68 -15.91 4.81 12.06
CA SER A 68 -15.36 3.59 12.64
C SER A 68 -16.00 2.32 12.08
N ARG A 69 -17.22 2.41 11.52
CA ARG A 69 -18.01 1.28 10.97
C ARG A 69 -17.86 1.17 9.45
N TRP A 70 -17.99 -0.05 8.92
CA TRP A 70 -17.78 -0.30 7.48
C TRP A 70 -18.91 0.25 6.60
N ASP A 71 -20.14 0.11 7.08
CA ASP A 71 -21.36 0.35 6.31
C ASP A 71 -22.11 1.62 6.77
N GLU A 72 -21.57 2.34 7.75
CA GLU A 72 -22.10 3.63 8.19
C GLU A 72 -21.84 4.71 7.12
N PRO A 73 -22.89 5.40 6.63
CA PRO A 73 -22.75 6.49 5.69
C PRO A 73 -22.07 7.70 6.34
N PHE A 74 -21.21 8.40 5.59
CA PHE A 74 -20.62 9.66 6.03
C PHE A 74 -20.73 10.78 4.99
N CYS A 75 -20.51 12.02 5.44
CA CYS A 75 -20.69 13.21 4.61
C CYS A 75 -19.82 13.18 3.34
N LYS A 76 -20.45 13.50 2.21
CA LYS A 76 -19.88 13.36 0.85
C LYS A 76 -18.81 14.41 0.53
N GLY A 77 -18.65 15.47 1.32
CA GLY A 77 -17.92 16.68 0.92
C GLY A 77 -16.51 16.48 0.35
N ARG A 78 -15.54 16.04 1.16
CA ARG A 78 -14.12 16.00 0.74
C ARG A 78 -13.74 14.70 0.02
N ILE A 79 -14.19 13.56 0.55
CA ILE A 79 -13.86 12.25 -0.03
C ILE A 79 -14.48 12.09 -1.42
N GLN A 80 -15.73 12.53 -1.65
CA GLN A 80 -16.33 12.49 -2.99
C GLN A 80 -15.57 13.37 -3.98
N ARG A 81 -15.17 14.58 -3.57
CA ARG A 81 -14.41 15.50 -4.43
C ARG A 81 -13.05 14.89 -4.80
N ASN A 82 -12.33 14.32 -3.84
CA ASN A 82 -11.05 13.66 -4.11
C ASN A 82 -11.22 12.46 -5.03
N LEU A 83 -12.26 11.62 -4.82
CA LEU A 83 -12.58 10.51 -5.72
C LEU A 83 -12.92 10.98 -7.13
N ALA A 84 -13.77 12.00 -7.27
CA ALA A 84 -14.13 12.56 -8.57
C ALA A 84 -12.91 13.16 -9.29
N GLU A 85 -12.01 13.81 -8.55
CA GLU A 85 -10.74 14.33 -9.08
C GLU A 85 -9.86 13.19 -9.61
N VAL A 86 -9.65 12.12 -8.82
CA VAL A 86 -8.88 10.94 -9.24
C VAL A 86 -9.43 10.37 -10.54
N VAL A 87 -10.73 10.14 -10.61
CA VAL A 87 -11.36 9.48 -11.77
C VAL A 87 -11.29 10.37 -13.00
N LYS A 88 -11.50 11.68 -12.82
CA LYS A 88 -11.33 12.67 -13.89
C LYS A 88 -9.89 12.64 -14.42
N GLU A 89 -8.89 12.59 -13.55
CA GLU A 89 -7.48 12.54 -13.96
C GLU A 89 -7.15 11.22 -14.68
N VAL A 90 -7.63 10.07 -14.18
CA VAL A 90 -7.42 8.77 -14.84
C VAL A 90 -8.10 8.72 -16.20
N LYS A 91 -9.33 9.25 -16.33
CA LYS A 91 -10.07 9.31 -17.61
C LYS A 91 -9.48 10.33 -18.60
N LYS A 92 -8.91 11.46 -18.14
CA LYS A 92 -8.39 12.54 -19.02
C LYS A 92 -6.91 12.44 -19.38
N LYS A 93 -6.04 12.00 -18.46
CA LYS A 93 -4.56 12.15 -18.56
C LYS A 93 -3.79 10.86 -18.83
N ASN A 94 -4.47 9.84 -19.33
CA ASN A 94 -3.91 8.50 -19.59
C ASN A 94 -3.61 7.75 -18.29
N ASP A 95 -4.38 6.69 -18.05
CA ASP A 95 -4.32 5.85 -16.85
C ASP A 95 -2.87 5.41 -16.54
N PRO A 96 -2.36 5.62 -15.30
CA PRO A 96 -1.03 5.16 -14.92
C PRO A 96 -0.92 3.63 -14.86
N VAL A 97 -2.04 2.89 -14.84
CA VAL A 97 -2.07 1.43 -14.79
C VAL A 97 -1.79 0.83 -16.17
N ARG A 98 -0.51 0.81 -16.50
CA ARG A 98 0.05 0.27 -17.73
C ARG A 98 1.56 0.07 -17.59
N GLY A 99 2.12 -0.75 -18.45
CA GLY A 99 3.54 -0.99 -18.44
C GLY A 99 4.02 -1.91 -19.54
N ARG A 100 5.30 -2.27 -19.45
CA ARG A 100 5.92 -3.29 -20.27
C ARG A 100 5.71 -4.66 -19.65
N TRP A 101 5.40 -5.65 -20.46
CA TRP A 101 5.22 -7.04 -20.07
C TRP A 101 6.50 -7.84 -20.22
N ASP A 102 7.19 -7.69 -21.35
CA ASP A 102 8.43 -8.42 -21.67
C ASP A 102 9.62 -7.81 -20.94
N VAL A 103 9.79 -8.17 -19.66
CA VAL A 103 10.94 -7.78 -18.84
C VAL A 103 11.92 -8.95 -18.76
N SER A 104 13.10 -8.77 -19.34
CA SER A 104 14.22 -9.72 -19.29
C SER A 104 15.41 -9.14 -18.52
N GLY A 105 16.31 -10.03 -18.11
CA GLY A 105 17.52 -9.68 -17.35
C GLY A 105 17.31 -9.70 -15.83
N ASN A 106 18.37 -9.30 -15.13
CA ASN A 106 18.45 -9.23 -13.67
C ASN A 106 18.98 -7.87 -13.18
N HIS A 107 19.05 -6.88 -14.06
CA HIS A 107 19.50 -5.52 -13.77
C HIS A 107 18.29 -4.62 -13.53
N ALA A 108 18.32 -3.87 -12.43
CA ALA A 108 17.28 -2.92 -12.11
C ALA A 108 17.83 -1.64 -11.50
N ARG A 109 17.11 -0.54 -11.76
CA ARG A 109 17.20 0.69 -10.98
C ARG A 109 16.05 0.73 -10.01
N LEU A 110 16.36 0.98 -8.74
CA LEU A 110 15.39 1.04 -7.67
C LEU A 110 15.34 2.47 -7.14
N TRP A 111 14.26 3.20 -7.44
CA TRP A 111 14.03 4.54 -6.90
C TRP A 111 13.26 4.46 -5.60
N VAL A 112 13.74 5.16 -4.58
CA VAL A 112 13.10 5.24 -3.27
C VAL A 112 12.93 6.69 -2.87
N ASP A 113 11.82 6.97 -2.20
CA ASP A 113 11.55 8.27 -1.61
C ASP A 113 10.67 8.11 -0.36
N ALA A 114 10.72 9.09 0.52
CA ALA A 114 9.75 9.26 1.57
C ALA A 114 9.36 10.74 1.71
N SER A 115 8.08 10.96 1.95
CA SER A 115 7.55 12.28 2.34
C SER A 115 7.02 12.24 3.77
N ALA A 116 6.47 13.35 4.26
CA ALA A 116 5.67 13.34 5.49
C ALA A 116 4.46 12.40 5.41
N LEU A 117 3.96 12.12 4.21
CA LEU A 117 2.74 11.35 3.99
C LEU A 117 3.00 9.86 3.80
N ALA A 118 4.01 9.47 3.02
CA ALA A 118 4.15 8.11 2.53
C ALA A 118 5.58 7.75 2.14
N LEU A 119 5.84 6.46 2.07
CA LEU A 119 6.99 5.83 1.43
C LEU A 119 6.63 5.50 -0.01
N GLY A 120 7.57 5.71 -0.93
CA GLY A 120 7.40 5.45 -2.35
C GLY A 120 8.57 4.63 -2.89
N VAL A 121 8.25 3.65 -3.73
CA VAL A 121 9.23 2.78 -4.39
C VAL A 121 8.83 2.61 -5.85
N ALA A 122 9.76 2.86 -6.77
CA ALA A 122 9.62 2.49 -8.17
C ALA A 122 10.78 1.57 -8.57
N LEU A 123 10.48 0.43 -9.17
CA LEU A 123 11.47 -0.50 -9.74
C LEU A 123 11.42 -0.38 -11.25
N GLY A 124 12.57 -0.24 -11.89
CA GLY A 124 12.66 -0.22 -13.34
C GLY A 124 13.77 -1.09 -13.90
N ALA A 125 13.54 -1.60 -15.11
CA ALA A 125 14.46 -2.42 -15.88
C ALA A 125 14.33 -2.05 -17.36
N ASN A 126 15.42 -2.17 -18.11
CA ASN A 126 15.46 -1.89 -19.56
C ASN A 126 14.90 -0.51 -19.93
N GLY A 127 15.10 0.50 -19.05
CA GLY A 127 14.63 1.87 -19.24
C GLY A 127 13.17 2.15 -18.82
N PHE A 128 12.40 1.14 -18.43
CA PHE A 128 10.98 1.28 -18.07
C PHE A 128 10.75 0.98 -16.59
N ILE A 129 9.73 1.60 -15.98
CA ILE A 129 9.22 1.15 -14.68
C ILE A 129 8.46 -0.16 -14.91
N ILE A 130 8.70 -1.13 -14.05
CA ILE A 130 8.14 -2.49 -14.13
C ILE A 130 7.28 -2.83 -12.91
N GLY A 131 7.48 -2.13 -11.79
CA GLY A 131 6.69 -2.27 -10.58
C GLY A 131 6.83 -1.06 -9.67
N ASP A 132 5.81 -0.80 -8.85
CA ASP A 132 5.84 0.27 -7.86
C ASP A 132 5.09 -0.09 -6.57
N GLY A 133 5.38 0.66 -5.51
CA GLY A 133 4.78 0.47 -4.19
C GLY A 133 4.67 1.77 -3.41
N THR A 134 3.60 1.89 -2.62
CA THR A 134 3.36 3.03 -1.72
C THR A 134 2.83 2.53 -0.39
N TRP A 135 3.37 3.08 0.70
CA TRP A 135 2.89 2.84 2.05
C TRP A 135 2.71 4.16 2.78
N LEU A 136 1.50 4.44 3.28
CA LEU A 136 1.28 5.63 4.10
C LEU A 136 2.09 5.52 5.39
N ARG A 137 2.67 6.65 5.78
CA ARG A 137 3.31 6.77 7.08
C ARG A 137 2.22 6.90 8.15
N PRO A 138 2.39 6.21 9.30
CA PRO A 138 1.64 6.56 10.48
C PRO A 138 1.99 7.99 10.92
N GLU A 139 1.10 8.60 11.66
CA GLU A 139 1.27 9.97 12.17
C GLU A 139 2.14 9.94 13.44
N ASP A 140 3.39 9.53 13.25
CA ASP A 140 4.40 9.49 14.29
C ASP A 140 5.53 10.50 14.05
N ALA A 141 6.30 10.78 15.09
CA ALA A 141 7.42 11.71 15.04
C ALA A 141 8.69 11.08 14.43
N ARG A 142 8.59 9.98 13.66
CA ARG A 142 9.78 9.34 13.08
C ARG A 142 10.44 10.27 12.07
N HIS A 143 11.76 10.32 12.14
CA HIS A 143 12.58 11.11 11.23
C HIS A 143 12.45 10.64 9.78
N ILE A 144 12.49 11.58 8.83
CA ILE A 144 12.30 11.29 7.40
C ILE A 144 13.32 10.29 6.85
N ASN A 145 14.60 10.43 7.22
CA ASN A 145 15.65 9.48 6.82
C ASN A 145 15.36 8.04 7.26
N MET A 146 14.59 7.84 8.35
CA MET A 146 14.20 6.49 8.77
C MET A 146 13.12 5.91 7.87
N ALA A 147 12.18 6.76 7.46
CA ALA A 147 11.15 6.41 6.49
C ALA A 147 11.78 6.06 5.13
N GLU A 148 12.79 6.79 4.67
CA GLU A 148 13.54 6.47 3.46
C GLU A 148 14.28 5.13 3.54
N LEU A 149 14.91 4.80 4.67
CA LEU A 149 15.50 3.47 4.89
C LEU A 149 14.44 2.34 4.87
N ASP A 150 13.26 2.57 5.45
CA ASP A 150 12.14 1.63 5.33
C ASP A 150 11.69 1.48 3.86
N ALA A 151 11.75 2.55 3.05
CA ALA A 151 11.48 2.50 1.61
C ALA A 151 12.54 1.68 0.85
N VAL A 152 13.82 1.77 1.23
CA VAL A 152 14.90 0.92 0.69
C VAL A 152 14.61 -0.56 0.92
N ILE A 153 14.29 -0.95 2.16
CA ILE A 153 14.01 -2.37 2.48
C ILE A 153 12.81 -2.87 1.68
N LYS A 154 11.74 -2.10 1.61
CA LYS A 154 10.55 -2.43 0.81
C LYS A 154 10.89 -2.52 -0.68
N GLY A 155 11.76 -1.65 -1.17
CA GLY A 155 12.23 -1.64 -2.53
C GLY A 155 13.09 -2.84 -2.91
N LEU A 156 13.99 -3.26 -2.02
CA LEU A 156 14.78 -4.48 -2.23
C LEU A 156 13.89 -5.71 -2.27
N ASN A 157 12.89 -5.81 -1.39
CA ASN A 157 11.91 -6.90 -1.44
C ASN A 157 11.12 -6.91 -2.77
N LEU A 158 10.77 -5.75 -3.32
CA LEU A 158 10.16 -5.66 -4.64
C LEU A 158 11.13 -6.13 -5.74
N ALA A 159 12.40 -5.72 -5.68
CA ALA A 159 13.43 -6.17 -6.61
C ALA A 159 13.64 -7.70 -6.56
N LEU A 160 13.61 -8.29 -5.36
CA LEU A 160 13.68 -9.74 -5.14
C LEU A 160 12.49 -10.48 -5.74
N ALA A 161 11.27 -9.96 -5.60
CA ALA A 161 10.07 -10.53 -6.22
C ALA A 161 10.19 -10.58 -7.76
N TRP A 162 10.88 -9.60 -8.35
CA TRP A 162 11.21 -9.57 -9.78
C TRP A 162 12.48 -10.35 -10.16
N ARG A 163 13.15 -10.97 -9.18
CA ARG A 163 14.42 -11.71 -9.28
C ARG A 163 15.54 -10.86 -9.88
N MET A 164 15.61 -9.60 -9.47
CA MET A 164 16.70 -8.69 -9.80
C MET A 164 17.88 -8.94 -8.85
N LYS A 165 19.08 -8.95 -9.40
CA LYS A 165 20.34 -9.23 -8.68
C LYS A 165 21.31 -8.06 -8.74
N ASN A 166 21.36 -7.37 -9.88
CA ASN A 166 22.18 -6.18 -10.06
C ASN A 166 21.29 -4.95 -9.87
N ILE A 167 21.38 -4.30 -8.71
CA ILE A 167 20.48 -3.23 -8.29
C ILE A 167 21.28 -1.94 -8.12
N GLU A 168 20.88 -0.91 -8.86
CA GLU A 168 21.31 0.46 -8.63
C GLU A 168 20.21 1.21 -7.85
N LEU A 169 20.44 1.42 -6.56
CA LEU A 169 19.56 2.16 -5.66
C LEU A 169 19.72 3.67 -5.88
N MET A 170 18.63 4.31 -6.26
CA MET A 170 18.52 5.73 -6.54
C MET A 170 17.81 6.41 -5.38
N THR A 171 18.49 7.31 -4.69
CA THR A 171 17.93 8.12 -3.58
C THR A 171 18.37 9.57 -3.72
N ASP A 172 17.55 10.52 -3.32
CA ASP A 172 17.89 11.95 -3.21
C ASP A 172 18.35 12.34 -1.80
N SER A 173 18.41 11.38 -0.88
CA SER A 173 18.88 11.59 0.48
C SER A 173 20.35 11.30 0.63
N ALA A 174 21.14 12.36 0.80
CA ALA A 174 22.58 12.26 1.05
C ALA A 174 22.89 11.46 2.33
N THR A 175 22.00 11.50 3.33
CA THR A 175 22.18 10.73 4.58
C THR A 175 21.98 9.24 4.35
N VAL A 176 20.90 8.83 3.68
CA VAL A 176 20.64 7.42 3.38
C VAL A 176 21.69 6.87 2.43
N HIS A 177 22.08 7.64 1.41
CA HIS A 177 23.19 7.30 0.53
C HIS A 177 24.44 6.96 1.33
N ARG A 178 24.90 7.89 2.18
CA ARG A 178 26.11 7.69 3.00
C ARG A 178 25.99 6.48 3.92
N TRP A 179 24.85 6.30 4.59
CA TRP A 179 24.66 5.19 5.53
C TRP A 179 24.73 3.82 4.86
N ILE A 180 24.16 3.67 3.66
CA ILE A 180 24.21 2.40 2.94
C ILE A 180 25.59 2.19 2.33
N GLU A 181 26.22 3.22 1.75
CA GLU A 181 27.59 3.17 1.21
C GLU A 181 28.61 2.77 2.29
N ASP A 182 28.53 3.40 3.48
CA ASP A 182 29.37 3.09 4.65
C ASP A 182 29.13 1.64 5.13
N GLY A 183 27.88 1.19 5.12
CA GLY A 183 27.50 -0.17 5.49
C GLY A 183 28.02 -1.23 4.52
N LEU A 184 27.89 -1.00 3.21
CA LEU A 184 28.35 -1.91 2.15
C LEU A 184 29.88 -2.00 2.10
N SER A 185 30.56 -0.87 2.29
CA SER A 185 32.02 -0.83 2.26
C SER A 185 32.69 -1.40 3.51
N SER A 186 31.94 -1.68 4.58
CA SER A 186 32.47 -2.03 5.91
C SER A 186 33.46 -1.00 6.49
N ARG A 187 33.56 0.19 5.90
CA ARG A 187 34.61 1.19 6.22
C ARG A 187 34.26 2.08 7.42
N ALA A 188 33.02 2.07 7.91
CA ALA A 188 32.65 2.85 9.08
C ALA A 188 31.54 2.20 9.90
N ARG A 189 31.82 1.99 11.19
CA ARG A 189 30.77 1.78 12.20
C ARG A 189 29.98 3.08 12.29
N LEU A 190 28.67 3.08 12.03
CA LEU A 190 27.82 4.28 12.14
C LEU A 190 28.15 5.02 13.45
N ARG A 191 28.55 6.30 13.37
CA ARG A 191 28.83 7.13 14.54
C ARG A 191 27.72 8.17 14.66
N THR A 192 26.61 7.83 15.29
CA THR A 192 25.53 8.80 15.52
C THR A 192 25.01 8.69 16.95
N LYS A 193 25.37 9.62 17.85
CA LYS A 193 24.96 9.63 19.28
C LYS A 193 23.47 9.96 19.52
N ALA A 194 22.56 9.47 18.69
CA ALA A 194 21.14 9.82 18.75
C ALA A 194 20.31 8.68 19.36
N ALA A 195 19.21 9.00 20.05
CA ALA A 195 18.28 8.02 20.62
C ALA A 195 17.73 7.02 19.57
N ASN A 196 17.74 7.41 18.28
CA ASN A 196 17.29 6.59 17.16
C ASN A 196 18.42 5.76 16.49
N GLU A 197 19.66 5.82 16.99
CA GLU A 197 20.82 5.13 16.40
C GLU A 197 20.57 3.63 16.23
N MET A 198 20.05 2.97 17.26
CA MET A 198 19.80 1.52 17.22
C MET A 198 18.78 1.14 16.14
N LEU A 199 17.76 1.97 15.91
CA LEU A 199 16.77 1.73 14.85
C LEU A 199 17.40 1.90 13.47
N ILE A 200 18.24 2.92 13.29
CA ILE A 200 18.98 3.15 12.04
C ILE A 200 19.92 1.97 11.75
N ARG A 201 20.72 1.55 12.73
CA ARG A 201 21.61 0.39 12.62
C ARG A 201 20.83 -0.87 12.23
N ARG A 202 19.73 -1.17 12.93
CA ARG A 202 18.91 -2.35 12.64
C ARG A 202 18.36 -2.35 11.21
N ARG A 203 17.98 -1.20 10.66
CA ARG A 203 17.54 -1.11 9.26
C ARG A 203 18.66 -1.31 8.28
N ILE A 204 19.83 -0.73 8.54
CA ILE A 204 21.02 -0.94 7.70
C ILE A 204 21.45 -2.40 7.75
N GLU A 205 21.48 -3.03 8.93
CA GLU A 205 21.73 -4.47 9.09
C GLU A 205 20.72 -5.31 8.29
N THR A 206 19.45 -4.92 8.24
CA THR A 206 18.44 -5.60 7.39
C THR A 206 18.78 -5.45 5.91
N VAL A 207 19.19 -4.26 5.46
CA VAL A 207 19.62 -4.03 4.06
C VAL A 207 20.84 -4.90 3.73
N LEU A 208 21.85 -4.94 4.61
CA LEU A 208 23.07 -5.75 4.43
C LEU A 208 22.77 -7.25 4.46
N ALA A 209 21.87 -7.70 5.34
CA ALA A 209 21.41 -9.08 5.37
C ALA A 209 20.73 -9.46 4.05
N LEU A 210 19.84 -8.62 3.52
CA LEU A 210 19.22 -8.86 2.21
C LEU A 210 20.27 -8.94 1.09
N VAL A 211 21.28 -8.08 1.13
CA VAL A 211 22.37 -8.09 0.15
C VAL A 211 23.17 -9.39 0.21
N ASN A 212 23.54 -9.84 1.40
CA ASN A 212 24.36 -11.04 1.59
C ASN A 212 23.58 -12.34 1.37
N GLU A 213 22.39 -12.48 1.96
CA GLU A 213 21.57 -13.69 1.89
C GLU A 213 21.07 -13.97 0.47
N TYR A 214 20.75 -12.91 -0.28
CA TYR A 214 20.25 -13.02 -1.63
C TYR A 214 21.31 -12.69 -2.69
N ASP A 215 22.59 -12.59 -2.34
CA ASP A 215 23.69 -12.34 -3.29
C ASP A 215 23.36 -11.20 -4.27
N LEU A 216 23.03 -10.03 -3.71
CA LEU A 216 22.68 -8.84 -4.47
C LEU A 216 23.92 -7.99 -4.74
N ASN A 217 24.15 -7.65 -6.00
CA ASN A 217 25.10 -6.61 -6.36
C ASN A 217 24.39 -5.25 -6.24
N LEU A 218 24.49 -4.64 -5.05
CA LEU A 218 23.86 -3.37 -4.72
C LEU A 218 24.86 -2.22 -4.85
N LYS A 219 24.53 -1.26 -5.70
CA LYS A 219 25.21 0.04 -5.81
C LYS A 219 24.24 1.15 -5.40
N VAL A 220 24.71 2.17 -4.70
CA VAL A 220 23.89 3.34 -4.36
C VAL A 220 24.29 4.52 -5.22
N THR A 221 23.34 5.38 -5.57
CA THR A 221 23.57 6.58 -6.37
C THR A 221 22.68 7.71 -5.88
N LEU A 222 23.32 8.83 -5.53
CA LEU A 222 22.63 10.05 -5.16
C LEU A 222 22.07 10.72 -6.43
N VAL A 223 20.78 11.01 -6.44
CA VAL A 223 20.10 11.72 -7.53
C VAL A 223 19.53 13.05 -7.05
N ARG A 224 19.26 13.96 -7.98
CA ARG A 224 18.51 15.18 -7.63
C ARG A 224 17.05 14.81 -7.38
N SER A 225 16.42 15.46 -6.41
CA SER A 225 15.02 15.18 -6.05
C SER A 225 14.05 15.26 -7.23
N MET A 226 14.25 16.23 -8.15
CA MET A 226 13.44 16.36 -9.37
C MET A 226 13.56 15.18 -10.35
N ASP A 227 14.66 14.42 -10.28
CA ASP A 227 14.91 13.25 -11.12
C ASP A 227 14.45 11.95 -10.41
N ASN A 228 14.01 12.03 -9.15
CA ASN A 228 13.58 10.88 -8.36
C ASN A 228 12.17 10.44 -8.77
N LYS A 229 12.08 9.29 -9.45
CA LYS A 229 10.81 8.74 -9.93
C LYS A 229 9.86 8.31 -8.81
N ALA A 230 10.38 8.06 -7.60
CA ALA A 230 9.56 7.68 -6.46
C ALA A 230 8.82 8.86 -5.81
N ASP A 231 9.20 10.11 -6.10
CA ASP A 231 8.60 11.32 -5.51
C ASP A 231 7.08 11.41 -5.78
N SER A 232 6.66 11.08 -7.00
CA SER A 232 5.23 11.05 -7.35
C SER A 232 4.42 10.01 -6.57
N LEU A 233 5.07 9.01 -5.98
CA LEU A 233 4.45 7.94 -5.19
C LEU A 233 4.30 8.31 -3.72
N THR A 234 4.84 9.47 -3.29
CA THR A 234 4.78 9.95 -1.91
C THR A 234 3.90 11.18 -1.74
N ARG A 235 3.32 11.72 -2.83
CA ARG A 235 2.61 13.00 -2.85
C ARG A 235 1.16 12.89 -3.30
N VAL A 236 0.31 13.71 -2.68
CA VAL A 236 -1.05 14.00 -3.16
C VAL A 236 -1.17 15.51 -3.42
N PRO A 237 -2.18 15.97 -4.18
CA PRO A 237 -2.40 17.41 -4.38
C PRO A 237 -2.38 18.19 -3.06
N LYS A 238 -1.64 19.30 -2.98
CA LYS A 238 -1.50 20.08 -1.73
C LYS A 238 -2.84 20.49 -1.13
N ARG A 239 -3.82 20.83 -1.97
CA ARG A 239 -5.21 21.13 -1.55
C ARG A 239 -5.89 20.00 -0.79
N TRP A 240 -5.45 18.76 -0.96
CA TRP A 240 -5.96 17.63 -0.19
C TRP A 240 -5.36 17.58 1.21
N LEU A 241 -4.22 18.21 1.49
CA LEU A 241 -3.57 18.17 2.80
C LEU A 241 -4.12 19.23 3.76
N THR A 242 -4.78 20.27 3.24
CA THR A 242 -5.37 21.33 4.06
C THR A 242 -6.56 20.78 4.87
N PRO A 243 -6.56 20.91 6.21
CA PRO A 243 -7.76 20.67 7.01
C PRO A 243 -8.83 21.70 6.63
N THR A 244 -10.02 21.24 6.26
CA THR A 244 -11.22 22.09 6.25
C THR A 244 -12.12 21.59 7.37
N GLU A 245 -12.82 22.52 8.01
CA GLU A 245 -13.61 22.40 9.25
C GLU A 245 -14.25 21.04 9.52
N SER A 246 -14.31 20.75 10.82
CA SER A 246 -14.81 19.55 11.46
C SER A 246 -15.90 18.83 10.67
N ILE A 247 -15.65 17.56 10.37
CA ILE A 247 -16.74 16.62 10.09
C ILE A 247 -17.62 16.66 11.33
N ALA A 248 -18.75 17.37 11.26
CA ALA A 248 -19.75 17.36 12.29
C ALA A 248 -20.16 15.90 12.50
N LYS A 249 -19.67 15.30 13.60
CA LYS A 249 -20.15 14.01 14.07
C LYS A 249 -21.64 14.22 14.34
N VAL A 250 -22.49 13.59 13.54
CA VAL A 250 -23.89 13.42 13.89
C VAL A 250 -23.88 12.48 15.10
N ALA A 251 -23.97 13.07 16.29
CA ALA A 251 -24.08 12.32 17.53
C ALA A 251 -25.50 11.76 17.64
N CYS A 252 -25.72 10.53 17.18
CA CYS A 252 -26.90 9.78 17.57
C CYS A 252 -26.65 9.18 18.95
N ALA A 253 -27.38 9.68 19.95
CA ALA A 253 -27.46 9.05 21.26
C ALA A 253 -28.21 7.72 21.14
N ALA A 254 -27.49 6.61 21.27
CA ALA A 254 -28.08 5.32 21.59
C ALA A 254 -27.49 4.89 22.94
N ALA A 255 -28.33 4.93 23.97
CA ALA A 255 -28.02 4.36 25.27
C ALA A 255 -28.34 2.86 25.21
N GLU A 256 -27.32 2.01 25.08
CA GLU A 256 -27.42 0.56 25.27
C GLU A 256 -26.17 0.06 26.01
N ASP A 257 -26.36 -0.96 26.85
CA ASP A 257 -25.43 -1.47 27.86
C ASP A 257 -24.04 -1.86 27.30
N HIS A 258 -23.11 -0.90 27.34
CA HIS A 258 -21.75 -1.00 26.80
C HIS A 258 -20.81 -1.95 27.56
N SER A 259 -21.24 -2.56 28.67
CA SER A 259 -20.34 -3.38 29.50
C SER A 259 -20.05 -4.74 28.86
N THR A 260 -21.10 -5.42 28.38
CA THR A 260 -21.03 -6.76 27.80
C THR A 260 -20.37 -6.73 26.41
N ASP A 261 -20.74 -5.79 25.56
CA ASP A 261 -20.16 -5.64 24.22
C ASP A 261 -18.66 -5.33 24.27
N ARG A 262 -18.22 -4.50 25.22
CA ARG A 262 -16.79 -4.22 25.43
C ARG A 262 -16.03 -5.47 25.85
N LEU A 263 -16.56 -6.23 26.82
CA LEU A 263 -15.94 -7.48 27.26
C LEU A 263 -15.80 -8.48 26.10
N ILE A 264 -16.85 -8.64 25.29
CA ILE A 264 -16.82 -9.52 24.11
C ILE A 264 -15.79 -9.01 23.10
N ALA A 265 -15.73 -7.71 22.84
CA ALA A 265 -14.78 -7.10 21.91
C ALA A 265 -13.33 -7.30 22.37
N ASP A 266 -13.05 -7.08 23.65
CA ASP A 266 -11.72 -7.27 24.23
C ASP A 266 -11.27 -8.73 24.14
N VAL A 267 -12.14 -9.68 24.48
CA VAL A 267 -11.86 -11.12 24.32
C VAL A 267 -11.62 -11.47 22.86
N HIS A 268 -12.44 -10.95 21.94
CA HIS A 268 -12.30 -11.20 20.50
C HIS A 268 -10.98 -10.67 19.95
N HIS A 269 -10.59 -9.44 20.32
CA HIS A 269 -9.33 -8.82 19.89
C HIS A 269 -8.12 -9.52 20.49
N ALA A 270 -8.12 -9.77 21.80
CA ALA A 270 -7.00 -10.43 22.49
C ALA A 270 -6.79 -11.88 22.01
N SER A 271 -7.85 -12.55 21.54
CA SER A 271 -7.78 -13.92 21.01
C SER A 271 -7.41 -13.99 19.53
N GLY A 272 -7.08 -12.85 18.89
CA GLY A 272 -6.69 -12.82 17.48
C GLY A 272 -7.86 -12.94 16.50
N HIS A 273 -9.00 -12.31 16.81
CA HIS A 273 -10.19 -12.26 15.95
C HIS A 273 -10.78 -13.63 15.54
N PRO A 274 -11.00 -14.57 16.48
CA PRO A 274 -11.60 -15.84 16.12
C PRO A 274 -13.09 -15.65 15.76
N GLY A 275 -13.64 -16.54 14.93
CA GLY A 275 -15.06 -16.47 14.57
C GLY A 275 -16.01 -16.64 15.77
N VAL A 276 -17.29 -16.31 15.56
CA VAL A 276 -18.35 -16.24 16.60
C VAL A 276 -18.32 -17.39 17.61
N ARG A 277 -18.19 -18.65 17.15
CA ARG A 277 -18.18 -19.83 18.04
C ARG A 277 -17.05 -19.79 19.07
N ARG A 278 -15.85 -19.42 18.64
CA ARG A 278 -14.66 -19.46 19.48
C ARG A 278 -14.53 -18.20 20.34
N THR A 279 -14.99 -17.04 19.86
CA THR A 279 -15.20 -15.87 20.73
C THR A 279 -16.23 -16.16 21.82
N LEU A 280 -17.36 -16.79 21.50
CA LEU A 280 -18.39 -17.15 22.48
C LEU A 280 -17.85 -18.09 23.57
N TYR A 281 -17.05 -19.08 23.17
CA TYR A 281 -16.39 -19.98 24.12
C TYR A 281 -15.53 -19.22 25.13
N PHE A 282 -14.69 -18.28 24.68
CA PHE A 282 -13.83 -17.51 25.58
C PHE A 282 -14.61 -16.47 26.40
N ALA A 283 -15.62 -15.82 25.80
CA ALA A 283 -16.44 -14.83 26.47
C ALA A 283 -17.25 -15.46 27.63
N ARG A 284 -17.81 -16.66 27.43
CA ARG A 284 -18.56 -17.39 28.47
C ARG A 284 -17.73 -17.83 29.68
N ARG A 285 -16.40 -17.93 29.53
CA ARG A 285 -15.50 -18.19 30.67
C ARG A 285 -15.31 -16.95 31.55
N ARG A 286 -15.65 -15.76 31.05
CA ARG A 286 -15.62 -14.49 31.80
C ARG A 286 -17.01 -14.12 32.31
N ASP A 287 -18.04 -14.24 31.47
CA ASP A 287 -19.44 -14.10 31.88
C ASP A 287 -20.31 -15.19 31.19
N PRO A 288 -20.81 -16.20 31.94
CA PRO A 288 -21.65 -17.26 31.41
C PRO A 288 -22.95 -16.80 30.74
N ARG A 289 -23.44 -15.58 31.04
CA ARG A 289 -24.70 -15.04 30.51
C ARG A 289 -24.59 -14.55 29.07
N ILE A 290 -23.37 -14.41 28.55
CA ILE A 290 -23.13 -13.95 27.18
C ILE A 290 -23.78 -14.89 26.16
N SER A 291 -24.63 -14.32 25.33
CA SER A 291 -25.36 -15.06 24.31
C SER A 291 -24.57 -15.13 23.00
N LYS A 292 -24.93 -16.10 22.15
CA LYS A 292 -24.39 -16.16 20.79
C LYS A 292 -24.77 -14.93 19.97
N ARG A 293 -25.91 -14.28 20.27
CA ARG A 293 -26.41 -13.11 19.55
C ARG A 293 -25.50 -11.90 19.80
N ASP A 294 -25.14 -11.66 21.06
CA ASP A 294 -24.25 -10.55 21.46
C ASP A 294 -22.88 -10.70 20.82
N VAL A 295 -22.34 -11.93 20.85
CA VAL A 295 -21.06 -12.23 20.18
C VAL A 295 -21.15 -12.08 18.67
N SER A 296 -22.25 -12.53 18.06
CA SER A 296 -22.45 -12.38 16.62
C SER A 296 -22.52 -10.91 16.23
N HIS A 297 -23.17 -10.06 17.03
CA HIS A 297 -23.26 -8.62 16.82
C HIS A 297 -21.88 -7.95 16.91
N VAL A 298 -21.11 -8.22 17.96
CA VAL A 298 -19.76 -7.65 18.13
C VAL A 298 -18.80 -8.12 17.03
N VAL A 299 -18.83 -9.40 16.66
CA VAL A 299 -17.98 -9.92 15.58
C VAL A 299 -18.42 -9.38 14.21
N SER A 300 -19.73 -9.22 13.96
CA SER A 300 -20.20 -8.60 12.71
C SER A 300 -19.77 -7.14 12.59
N ASP A 301 -19.68 -6.42 13.72
CA ASP A 301 -19.24 -5.03 13.77
C ASP A 301 -17.70 -4.87 13.81
N CYS A 302 -16.96 -5.97 13.96
CA CYS A 302 -15.50 -5.92 14.08
C CYS A 302 -14.85 -5.40 12.80
N SER A 303 -14.11 -4.28 12.91
CA SER A 303 -13.47 -3.62 11.78
C SER A 303 -12.44 -4.49 11.07
N VAL A 304 -11.68 -5.33 11.79
CA VAL A 304 -10.67 -6.23 11.21
C VAL A 304 -11.33 -7.39 10.49
N CYS A 305 -12.34 -8.04 11.09
CA CYS A 305 -13.03 -9.18 10.46
C CYS A 305 -13.78 -8.78 9.18
N GLN A 306 -14.32 -7.55 9.15
CA GLN A 306 -15.01 -7.00 8.00
C GLN A 306 -14.07 -6.45 6.91
N SER A 307 -12.75 -6.45 7.14
CA SER A 307 -11.76 -5.79 6.28
C SER A 307 -11.46 -6.49 4.94
N ILE A 308 -12.19 -7.55 4.59
CA ILE A 308 -12.02 -8.22 3.30
C ILE A 308 -12.32 -7.21 2.18
N ASP A 309 -11.25 -6.70 1.55
CA ASP A 309 -11.33 -5.92 0.32
C ASP A 309 -11.98 -6.86 -0.70
N PRO A 310 -13.17 -6.57 -1.23
CA PRO A 310 -13.79 -7.44 -2.21
C PRO A 310 -12.83 -7.58 -3.39
N ALA A 311 -12.53 -8.82 -3.80
CA ALA A 311 -11.80 -9.05 -5.03
C ALA A 311 -12.54 -8.29 -6.16
N PRO A 312 -11.89 -7.32 -6.83
CA PRO A 312 -12.60 -6.31 -7.63
C PRO A 312 -13.29 -6.87 -8.89
N ALA A 313 -13.12 -8.16 -9.20
CA ALA A 313 -13.85 -8.82 -10.27
C ALA A 313 -13.89 -10.34 -10.06
N LYS A 314 -15.05 -10.95 -10.38
CA LYS A 314 -15.12 -12.38 -10.72
C LYS A 314 -14.73 -12.53 -12.18
N TRP A 315 -13.55 -13.07 -12.45
CA TRP A 315 -13.10 -13.37 -13.82
C TRP A 315 -13.90 -14.57 -14.35
N ARG A 316 -14.43 -14.48 -15.58
CA ARG A 316 -14.87 -15.69 -16.29
C ARG A 316 -13.62 -16.51 -16.59
N HIS A 317 -13.65 -17.80 -16.28
CA HIS A 317 -12.56 -18.73 -16.61
C HIS A 317 -12.24 -18.61 -18.12
N GLY A 318 -10.97 -18.40 -18.44
CA GLY A 318 -10.47 -18.40 -19.81
C GLY A 318 -9.27 -19.34 -19.88
N THR A 319 -9.17 -20.07 -20.98
CA THR A 319 -8.04 -20.97 -21.26
C THR A 319 -6.86 -20.16 -21.77
N LEU A 320 -5.67 -20.42 -21.23
CA LEU A 320 -4.45 -19.69 -21.53
C LEU A 320 -3.43 -20.62 -22.18
N GLU A 321 -3.47 -20.73 -23.50
CA GLU A 321 -2.44 -21.43 -24.28
C GLU A 321 -1.48 -20.42 -24.92
N VAL A 322 -0.18 -20.63 -24.74
CA VAL A 322 0.85 -19.95 -25.54
C VAL A 322 1.98 -20.90 -25.94
N PRO A 323 2.55 -20.72 -27.13
CA PRO A 323 3.64 -21.56 -27.64
C PRO A 323 5.03 -21.27 -27.01
N LYS A 324 5.23 -20.15 -26.29
CA LYS A 324 6.50 -19.81 -25.62
C LYS A 324 6.25 -19.12 -24.27
N ILE A 325 7.10 -19.41 -23.28
CA ILE A 325 6.98 -19.00 -21.88
C ILE A 325 6.87 -17.47 -21.74
N TRP A 326 5.86 -17.02 -20.98
CA TRP A 326 5.64 -15.64 -20.60
C TRP A 326 6.79 -15.09 -19.75
N GLN A 327 7.53 -14.11 -20.25
CA GLN A 327 8.55 -13.44 -19.46
C GLN A 327 7.88 -12.47 -18.48
N ARG A 328 7.76 -12.95 -17.23
CA ARG A 328 7.53 -12.31 -15.93
C ARG A 328 6.53 -11.14 -15.84
N VAL A 329 5.48 -11.38 -15.05
CA VAL A 329 4.80 -10.34 -14.25
C VAL A 329 5.08 -10.68 -12.79
N GLY A 330 5.70 -9.76 -12.05
CA GLY A 330 5.75 -9.86 -10.59
C GLY A 330 4.35 -9.64 -10.03
N ILE A 331 3.79 -10.65 -9.36
CA ILE A 331 2.55 -10.55 -8.58
C ILE A 331 2.92 -10.70 -7.11
#